data_AF-A0A7V9VUY8-F1
#
_entry.id   AF-A0A7V9VUY8-F1
#
_cell.length_a   1.000
_cell.length_b   1.000
_cell.length_c   1.000
_cell.angle_alpha   90.00
_cell.angle_beta   90.00
_cell.angle_gamma   90.00
#
_symmetry.space_group_name_H-M   'P 1'
#
loop_
_entity.id
_entity.type
_entity.pdbx_description
1 polymer ?
#
loop_
_entity_poly.entity_id
_entity_poly.type
_entity_poly.pdbx_seq_one_letter_code
_entity_poly.pdbx_strand_id
1 'polypeptide(L)'
;MARRTRRWLISSTVGFGASLALAGRAGSNSGVQLPQWGETGGTTDLQAGPLGLNPASDPGQIPTAVRIPDANVDAEIELQQIVDGQMLNPSGPWVVAWYEQTARAGEVGNCVGSGHVDYYTVGEAVFWEIADLQEGAEIEMFGSGGATYVYAVEYVRRLDILSITPEELNSPEIVGRTDYPALTLVTCGGEFNGDVYLSRDIIRGRLVSVRGADGSSSDTASDTSLDDVGAFAVETEATVNTDGVNLRSEATTSSDVVTQLNNGTAVTIIGGPDEADGFTWWQIELEDGTTGWIAQDFLTP
;
A
#
# COMPACT_ATOMS: atom_id res chain seq x y z
N MET A 1 19.76 -24.77 20.29
CA MET A 1 19.33 -23.90 19.18
C MET A 1 20.10 -24.30 17.95
N ALA A 2 19.47 -25.04 17.05
CA ALA A 2 20.11 -25.62 15.87
C ALA A 2 19.89 -24.69 14.68
N ARG A 3 20.93 -23.96 14.27
CA ARG A 3 20.95 -23.18 13.02
C ARG A 3 21.03 -24.17 11.85
N ARG A 4 19.98 -24.25 11.04
CA ARG A 4 19.97 -25.06 9.81
C ARG A 4 20.57 -24.25 8.67
N THR A 5 21.87 -24.39 8.46
CA THR A 5 22.58 -23.81 7.31
C THR A 5 22.32 -24.67 6.06
N ARG A 6 21.71 -24.10 5.03
CA ARG A 6 21.66 -24.70 3.68
C ARG A 6 22.98 -24.38 2.96
N ARG A 7 23.56 -25.36 2.27
CA ARG A 7 24.88 -25.28 1.60
C ARG A 7 24.78 -25.85 0.20
N TRP A 8 25.64 -25.33 -0.70
CA TRP A 8 26.12 -25.79 -2.04
C TRP A 8 25.72 -24.82 -3.18
N LEU A 9 26.50 -24.56 -4.25
CA LEU A 9 27.95 -24.54 -4.56
C LEU A 9 28.07 -23.89 -5.97
N ILE A 10 29.11 -23.10 -6.24
CA ILE A 10 29.23 -22.18 -7.40
C ILE A 10 30.22 -22.69 -8.47
N SER A 11 29.78 -22.80 -9.73
CA SER A 11 30.58 -22.73 -10.97
C SER A 11 30.14 -21.62 -11.96
N SER A 12 31.08 -20.74 -12.32
CA SER A 12 30.92 -19.53 -13.14
C SER A 12 31.11 -19.75 -14.65
N THR A 13 30.52 -18.90 -15.51
CA THR A 13 31.10 -18.58 -16.84
C THR A 13 30.68 -17.20 -17.38
N VAL A 14 31.62 -16.56 -18.11
CA VAL A 14 31.66 -15.17 -18.62
C VAL A 14 31.18 -15.07 -20.08
N GLY A 15 30.63 -13.92 -20.51
CA GLY A 15 30.44 -13.57 -21.92
C GLY A 15 30.23 -12.08 -22.18
N PHE A 16 31.01 -11.51 -23.12
CA PHE A 16 31.21 -10.08 -23.45
C PHE A 16 30.37 -9.56 -24.64
N GLY A 17 30.18 -8.23 -24.72
CA GLY A 17 30.12 -7.42 -25.97
C GLY A 17 28.73 -6.91 -26.38
N ALA A 18 28.52 -5.77 -27.06
CA ALA A 18 29.29 -4.56 -27.44
C ALA A 18 28.29 -3.60 -28.14
N SER A 19 28.54 -2.29 -28.07
CA SER A 19 27.69 -1.15 -28.47
C SER A 19 27.45 -0.97 -29.99
N LEU A 20 26.41 -0.22 -30.38
CA LEU A 20 26.46 0.73 -31.52
C LEU A 20 25.33 1.79 -31.47
N ALA A 21 25.68 3.06 -31.72
CA ALA A 21 24.79 4.22 -31.79
C ALA A 21 24.48 4.61 -33.24
N LEU A 22 23.35 5.29 -33.50
CA LEU A 22 23.16 6.14 -34.67
C LEU A 22 22.21 7.33 -34.35
N ALA A 23 22.64 8.54 -34.69
CA ALA A 23 21.91 9.80 -34.54
C ALA A 23 21.11 10.14 -35.81
N GLY A 24 19.97 10.83 -35.66
CA GLY A 24 19.15 11.40 -36.75
C GLY A 24 18.53 12.73 -36.36
N ARG A 25 18.71 13.75 -37.21
CA ARG A 25 18.41 15.19 -36.99
C ARG A 25 16.93 15.57 -37.00
N ALA A 26 16.67 16.67 -36.30
CA ALA A 26 15.48 17.50 -36.27
C ALA A 26 15.00 18.02 -37.63
N GLY A 27 13.67 18.13 -37.77
CA GLY A 27 12.96 18.91 -38.78
C GLY A 27 11.85 19.72 -38.10
N SER A 28 12.00 21.03 -38.10
CA SER A 28 11.01 22.03 -37.70
C SER A 28 10.06 22.33 -38.86
N ASN A 29 8.75 22.47 -38.60
CA ASN A 29 7.94 23.39 -39.37
C ASN A 29 6.73 23.95 -38.58
N SER A 30 6.54 25.24 -38.78
CA SER A 30 5.64 26.19 -38.12
C SER A 30 4.18 26.03 -38.51
N GLY A 31 3.26 26.40 -37.61
CA GLY A 31 1.88 26.72 -38.03
C GLY A 31 0.85 26.92 -36.92
N VAL A 32 0.51 28.20 -36.67
CA VAL A 32 -0.73 28.76 -36.11
C VAL A 32 -0.82 28.91 -34.57
N GLN A 33 -0.74 30.17 -34.15
CA GLN A 33 -1.00 30.71 -32.81
C GLN A 33 -2.29 31.55 -32.87
N LEU A 34 -3.19 31.41 -31.89
CA LEU A 34 -4.36 32.28 -31.62
C LEU A 34 -4.66 32.28 -30.10
N PRO A 35 -5.50 33.20 -29.58
CA PRO A 35 -5.19 34.54 -29.09
C PRO A 35 -5.04 34.59 -27.56
N GLN A 36 -4.21 35.51 -27.07
CA GLN A 36 -4.13 35.87 -25.65
C GLN A 36 -5.36 36.70 -25.26
N TRP A 37 -6.14 36.21 -24.30
CA TRP A 37 -7.28 36.92 -23.72
C TRP A 37 -6.95 37.35 -22.28
N GLY A 38 -6.76 38.67 -22.11
CA GLY A 38 -7.11 39.45 -20.92
C GLY A 38 -6.36 39.19 -19.60
N GLU A 39 -5.38 40.04 -19.29
CA GLU A 39 -5.14 40.44 -17.90
C GLU A 39 -5.97 41.69 -17.54
N THR A 40 -6.23 41.81 -16.23
CA THR A 40 -6.89 42.88 -15.45
C THR A 40 -8.42 42.71 -15.29
N GLY A 41 -8.98 42.62 -14.09
CA GLY A 41 -8.45 42.63 -12.72
C GLY A 41 -9.63 42.51 -11.74
N GLY A 42 -9.44 41.76 -10.65
CA GLY A 42 -10.45 41.57 -9.61
C GLY A 42 -9.86 40.76 -8.46
N THR A 43 -9.50 41.48 -7.40
CA THR A 43 -8.80 41.05 -6.19
C THR A 43 -9.39 39.81 -5.51
N THR A 44 -8.58 38.76 -5.40
CA THR A 44 -8.23 38.01 -4.17
C THR A 44 -7.06 37.11 -4.59
N ASP A 45 -5.82 37.48 -4.29
CA ASP A 45 -5.20 36.93 -3.08
C ASP A 45 -6.18 36.11 -2.25
N LEU A 46 -6.30 34.83 -2.56
CA LEU A 46 -6.35 33.85 -1.49
C LEU A 46 -4.92 33.73 -0.96
N GLN A 47 -4.51 34.80 -0.28
CA GLN A 47 -3.52 34.70 0.76
C GLN A 47 -3.99 33.59 1.69
N ALA A 48 -3.13 32.59 1.88
CA ALA A 48 -3.39 31.48 2.77
C ALA A 48 -3.95 32.03 4.11
N GLY A 49 -5.14 31.55 4.48
CA GLY A 49 -5.70 31.81 5.79
C GLY A 49 -4.75 31.30 6.88
N PRO A 50 -4.74 31.90 8.07
CA PRO A 50 -3.72 31.69 9.11
C PRO A 50 -3.79 30.33 9.83
N LEU A 51 -4.41 29.30 9.24
CA LEU A 51 -4.47 27.97 9.84
C LEU A 51 -3.68 26.89 9.10
N GLY A 52 -3.21 27.09 7.86
CA GLY A 52 -2.16 26.21 7.28
C GLY A 52 -2.39 24.69 7.33
N LEU A 53 -3.64 24.20 7.45
CA LEU A 53 -3.96 22.77 7.54
C LEU A 53 -4.35 22.20 6.19
N ASN A 54 -3.41 22.18 5.26
CA ASN A 54 -3.50 21.22 4.18
C ASN A 54 -2.08 20.77 3.81
N PRO A 55 -1.53 19.71 4.45
CA PRO A 55 -0.50 18.97 3.74
C PRO A 55 -1.18 18.47 2.47
N ALA A 56 -0.73 18.94 1.32
CA ALA A 56 -1.17 18.39 0.04
C ALA A 56 -1.12 16.87 0.17
N SER A 57 -2.23 16.19 -0.13
CA SER A 57 -2.24 14.75 -0.35
C SER A 57 -1.11 14.44 -1.34
N ASP A 58 -0.01 13.89 -0.83
CA ASP A 58 1.17 13.64 -1.65
C ASP A 58 0.73 12.64 -2.73
N PRO A 59 0.81 12.96 -4.03
CA PRO A 59 0.41 12.05 -5.11
C PRO A 59 1.28 10.79 -5.17
N GLY A 60 2.28 10.68 -4.30
CA GLY A 60 3.23 9.59 -4.20
C GLY A 60 4.50 9.89 -4.97
N GLN A 61 5.62 9.37 -4.47
CA GLN A 61 6.96 9.68 -4.97
C GLN A 61 7.69 8.46 -5.52
N ILE A 62 8.62 8.71 -6.44
CA ILE A 62 9.52 7.67 -6.93
C ILE A 62 10.30 7.13 -5.72
N PRO A 63 10.21 5.83 -5.41
CA PRO A 63 10.95 5.26 -4.31
C PRO A 63 12.45 5.20 -4.64
N THR A 64 13.29 5.53 -3.66
CA THR A 64 14.75 5.66 -3.82
C THR A 64 15.53 4.78 -2.86
N ALA A 65 14.94 4.43 -1.72
CA ALA A 65 15.50 3.48 -0.77
C ALA A 65 14.38 2.83 0.06
N VAL A 66 14.69 1.70 0.68
CA VAL A 66 13.82 1.02 1.64
C VAL A 66 14.61 0.58 2.86
N ARG A 67 13.99 0.69 4.02
CA ARG A 67 14.48 0.15 5.28
C ARG A 67 13.42 -0.71 5.94
N ILE A 68 13.82 -1.91 6.37
CA ILE A 68 12.96 -2.86 7.09
C ILE A 68 13.77 -3.39 8.28
N PRO A 69 13.68 -2.74 9.45
CA PRO A 69 14.51 -3.08 10.60
C PRO A 69 14.39 -4.55 11.03
N ASP A 70 13.17 -5.09 11.04
CA ASP A 70 12.88 -6.45 11.51
C ASP A 70 13.41 -7.55 10.58
N ALA A 71 13.77 -7.19 9.34
CA ALA A 71 14.38 -8.09 8.34
C ALA A 71 15.82 -7.69 7.97
N ASN A 72 16.45 -6.78 8.74
CA ASN A 72 17.80 -6.27 8.48
C ASN A 72 18.01 -5.70 7.06
N VAL A 73 16.97 -5.07 6.49
CA VAL A 73 17.05 -4.44 5.17
C VAL A 73 17.35 -2.95 5.32
N ASP A 74 18.38 -2.50 4.62
CA ASP A 74 18.71 -1.09 4.38
C ASP A 74 19.36 -1.01 2.99
N ALA A 75 18.56 -0.64 1.99
CA ALA A 75 18.92 -0.82 0.59
C ALA A 75 18.44 0.32 -0.32
N GLU A 76 19.24 0.61 -1.35
CA GLU A 76 18.83 1.47 -2.45
C GLU A 76 17.76 0.78 -3.30
N ILE A 77 16.85 1.59 -3.86
CA ILE A 77 15.86 1.14 -4.84
C ILE A 77 16.30 1.56 -6.24
N GLU A 78 16.39 0.58 -7.13
CA GLU A 78 16.60 0.81 -8.55
C GLU A 78 15.29 0.79 -9.34
N LEU A 79 15.28 1.52 -10.47
CA LEU A 79 14.20 1.46 -11.44
C LEU A 79 14.34 0.22 -12.31
N GLN A 80 13.27 -0.57 -12.41
CA GLN A 80 13.12 -1.69 -13.33
C GLN A 80 11.80 -1.62 -14.10
N GLN A 81 11.66 -2.51 -15.08
CA GLN A 81 10.49 -2.60 -15.94
C GLN A 81 9.83 -3.97 -15.87
N ILE A 82 8.53 -4.00 -16.14
CA ILE A 82 7.81 -5.22 -16.47
C ILE A 82 7.74 -5.31 -17.99
N VAL A 83 8.38 -6.33 -18.55
CA VAL A 83 8.45 -6.58 -20.00
C VAL A 83 7.78 -7.91 -20.29
N ASP A 84 6.80 -7.91 -21.20
CA ASP A 84 6.02 -9.11 -21.57
C ASP A 84 5.41 -9.84 -20.36
N GLY A 85 4.95 -9.07 -19.35
CA GLY A 85 4.38 -9.61 -18.11
C GLY A 85 5.41 -10.21 -17.14
N GLN A 86 6.70 -10.03 -17.40
CA GLN A 86 7.79 -10.48 -16.54
C GLN A 86 8.46 -9.29 -15.86
N MET A 87 8.59 -9.37 -14.54
CA MET A 87 9.37 -8.43 -13.74
C MET A 87 10.86 -8.66 -14.02
N LEU A 88 11.57 -7.65 -14.54
CA LEU A 88 13.02 -7.74 -14.70
C LEU A 88 13.70 -7.88 -13.33
N ASN A 89 14.75 -8.70 -13.28
CA ASN A 89 15.46 -9.00 -12.05
C ASN A 89 16.21 -7.77 -11.51
N PRO A 90 16.32 -7.63 -10.17
CA PRO A 90 17.23 -6.67 -9.57
C PRO A 90 18.67 -6.88 -10.06
N SER A 91 19.38 -5.79 -10.34
CA SER A 91 20.71 -5.81 -10.96
C SER A 91 21.80 -6.45 -10.09
N GLY A 92 21.59 -6.47 -8.76
CA GLY A 92 22.56 -6.97 -7.81
C GLY A 92 21.95 -7.49 -6.50
N PRO A 93 22.77 -8.11 -5.65
CA PRO A 93 22.32 -8.78 -4.42
C PRO A 93 21.84 -7.85 -3.31
N TRP A 94 22.23 -6.56 -3.35
CA TRP A 94 22.02 -5.61 -2.25
C TRP A 94 21.07 -4.46 -2.62
N VAL A 95 20.36 -4.58 -3.75
CA VAL A 95 19.42 -3.57 -4.25
C VAL A 95 18.02 -4.15 -4.34
N VAL A 96 17.03 -3.28 -4.17
CA VAL A 96 15.61 -3.61 -4.39
C VAL A 96 15.18 -2.98 -5.70
N ALA A 97 14.50 -3.73 -6.57
CA ALA A 97 13.91 -3.20 -7.78
C ALA A 97 12.51 -2.66 -7.49
N TRP A 98 12.17 -1.47 -8.02
CA TRP A 98 10.79 -0.99 -8.16
C TRP A 98 10.41 -0.93 -9.64
N TYR A 99 9.15 -1.21 -9.95
CA TYR A 99 8.66 -1.33 -11.32
C TYR A 99 7.84 -0.12 -11.74
N GLU A 100 8.27 0.59 -12.79
CA GLU A 100 7.67 1.85 -13.23
C GLU A 100 6.19 1.76 -13.63
N GLN A 101 5.73 0.56 -13.99
CA GLN A 101 4.35 0.28 -14.35
C GLN A 101 3.42 0.17 -13.13
N THR A 102 3.97 0.21 -11.92
CA THR A 102 3.24 0.06 -10.65
C THR A 102 3.18 1.38 -9.91
N ALA A 103 2.41 1.45 -8.82
CA ALA A 103 2.21 2.71 -8.10
C ALA A 103 3.53 3.22 -7.50
N ARG A 104 3.60 4.54 -7.28
CA ARG A 104 4.67 5.19 -6.53
C ARG A 104 4.50 4.97 -5.03
N ALA A 105 5.53 5.26 -4.25
CA ALA A 105 5.45 5.24 -2.79
C ALA A 105 4.40 6.27 -2.33
N GLY A 106 3.42 5.83 -1.53
CA GLY A 106 2.29 6.65 -1.05
C GLY A 106 1.14 6.85 -2.04
N GLU A 107 1.28 6.45 -3.31
CA GLU A 107 0.22 6.60 -4.31
C GLU A 107 -0.87 5.53 -4.11
N VAL A 108 -2.14 5.92 -4.29
CA VAL A 108 -3.25 4.96 -4.30
C VAL A 108 -3.06 3.95 -5.44
N GLY A 109 -2.98 2.69 -5.06
CA GLY A 109 -2.56 1.60 -5.93
C GLY A 109 -1.48 0.77 -5.24
N ASN A 110 -0.86 -0.12 -6.00
CA ASN A 110 0.11 -1.05 -5.45
C ASN A 110 1.51 -0.73 -5.97
N CYS A 111 2.38 -0.27 -5.07
CA CYS A 111 3.81 -0.12 -5.33
C CYS A 111 4.47 -1.49 -5.23
N VAL A 112 5.00 -2.02 -6.34
CA VAL A 112 5.57 -3.36 -6.34
C VAL A 112 7.09 -3.29 -6.42
N GLY A 113 7.75 -4.05 -5.55
CA GLY A 113 9.19 -4.22 -5.58
C GLY A 113 9.65 -5.67 -5.47
N SER A 114 10.89 -5.93 -5.86
CA SER A 114 11.50 -7.25 -5.73
C SER A 114 12.96 -7.18 -5.28
N GLY A 115 13.43 -8.26 -4.68
CA GLY A 115 14.79 -8.37 -4.18
C GLY A 115 15.21 -9.84 -4.12
N HIS A 116 16.52 -10.08 -4.22
CA HIS A 116 17.06 -11.43 -4.14
C HIS A 116 17.02 -11.96 -2.71
N VAL A 117 16.56 -13.19 -2.52
CA VAL A 117 16.64 -13.90 -1.22
C VAL A 117 18.09 -14.32 -0.97
N ASP A 118 18.71 -14.89 -1.99
CA ASP A 118 20.11 -15.26 -2.03
C ASP A 118 20.69 -14.92 -3.41
N TYR A 119 22.00 -14.92 -3.47
CA TYR A 119 22.72 -14.62 -4.68
C TYR A 119 23.95 -15.48 -4.78
N TYR A 120 24.16 -16.04 -5.96
CA TYR A 120 25.15 -17.06 -6.21
C TYR A 120 26.53 -16.73 -5.65
N THR A 121 27.00 -15.50 -5.82
CA THR A 121 28.36 -15.09 -5.44
C THR A 121 28.52 -14.71 -3.98
N VAL A 122 27.45 -14.45 -3.23
CA VAL A 122 27.51 -13.89 -1.87
C VAL A 122 26.78 -14.72 -0.82
N GLY A 123 25.89 -15.64 -1.23
CA GLY A 123 25.00 -16.35 -0.33
C GLY A 123 23.77 -15.51 -0.03
N GLU A 124 23.53 -15.20 1.24
CA GLU A 124 22.39 -14.40 1.71
C GLU A 124 22.38 -13.01 1.05
N ALA A 125 21.23 -12.54 0.57
CA ALA A 125 21.06 -11.28 -0.15
C ALA A 125 20.05 -10.36 0.56
N VAL A 126 19.68 -9.24 -0.08
CA VAL A 126 18.87 -8.16 0.53
C VAL A 126 17.57 -8.64 1.17
N PHE A 127 16.92 -9.67 0.63
CA PHE A 127 15.65 -10.19 1.12
C PHE A 127 15.77 -11.55 1.82
N TRP A 128 16.95 -11.88 2.33
CA TRP A 128 17.19 -13.17 3.02
C TRP A 128 16.22 -13.43 4.18
N GLU A 129 15.91 -12.41 5.00
CA GLU A 129 15.08 -12.55 6.22
C GLU A 129 13.65 -12.02 6.05
N ILE A 130 13.29 -11.49 4.87
CA ILE A 130 12.02 -10.77 4.70
C ILE A 130 10.77 -11.67 4.87
N ALA A 131 10.93 -12.98 4.65
CA ALA A 131 9.84 -13.96 4.83
C ALA A 131 9.54 -14.25 6.32
N ASP A 132 10.38 -13.80 7.24
CA ASP A 132 10.19 -13.94 8.69
C ASP A 132 9.46 -12.73 9.32
N LEU A 133 9.14 -11.72 8.52
CA LEU A 133 8.35 -10.57 8.96
C LEU A 133 6.99 -11.01 9.51
N GLN A 134 6.54 -10.29 10.54
CA GLN A 134 5.24 -10.48 11.15
C GLN A 134 4.30 -9.35 10.71
N GLU A 135 3.00 -9.60 10.82
CA GLU A 135 1.98 -8.56 10.67
C GLU A 135 2.27 -7.38 11.60
N GLY A 136 2.06 -6.17 11.10
CA GLY A 136 2.39 -4.91 11.79
C GLY A 136 3.85 -4.47 11.70
N ALA A 137 4.77 -5.31 11.20
CA ALA A 137 6.17 -4.90 11.02
C ALA A 137 6.27 -3.71 10.05
N GLU A 138 7.11 -2.73 10.38
CA GLU A 138 7.24 -1.50 9.61
C GLU A 138 8.21 -1.64 8.43
N ILE A 139 7.80 -1.09 7.29
CA ILE A 139 8.60 -0.92 6.09
C ILE A 139 8.66 0.57 5.78
N GLU A 140 9.84 1.17 5.91
CA GLU A 140 10.07 2.58 5.60
C GLU A 140 10.53 2.72 4.14
N MET A 141 9.75 3.42 3.31
CA MET A 141 10.07 3.70 1.92
C MET A 141 10.40 5.17 1.72
N PHE A 142 11.59 5.47 1.20
CA PHE A 142 12.08 6.84 1.02
C PHE A 142 11.79 7.33 -0.40
N GLY A 143 11.01 8.41 -0.51
CA GLY A 143 10.66 9.04 -1.78
C GLY A 143 11.70 10.03 -2.28
N SER A 144 11.74 10.24 -3.60
CA SER A 144 12.66 11.16 -4.28
C SER A 144 12.53 12.63 -3.86
N GLY A 145 11.40 13.01 -3.27
CA GLY A 145 11.13 14.34 -2.72
C GLY A 145 11.52 14.49 -1.24
N GLY A 146 12.10 13.46 -0.62
CA GLY A 146 12.53 13.46 0.78
C GLY A 146 11.46 13.05 1.78
N ALA A 147 10.25 12.69 1.32
CA ALA A 147 9.24 12.10 2.19
C ALA A 147 9.59 10.64 2.52
N THR A 148 9.17 10.18 3.70
CA THR A 148 9.24 8.77 4.11
C THR A 148 7.82 8.22 4.28
N TYR A 149 7.50 7.16 3.56
CA TYR A 149 6.22 6.47 3.62
C TYR A 149 6.41 5.21 4.45
N VAL A 150 5.71 5.11 5.58
CA VAL A 150 5.79 3.93 6.45
C VAL A 150 4.59 3.04 6.15
N TYR A 151 4.89 1.80 5.77
CA TYR A 151 3.91 0.75 5.55
C TYR A 151 3.97 -0.24 6.71
N ALA A 152 2.82 -0.73 7.17
CA ALA A 152 2.74 -1.87 8.08
C ALA A 152 2.44 -3.13 7.28
N VAL A 153 3.14 -4.23 7.55
CA VAL A 153 2.88 -5.54 6.93
C VAL A 153 1.47 -6.01 7.27
N GLU A 154 0.65 -6.30 6.26
CA GLU A 154 -0.67 -6.94 6.42
C GLU A 154 -0.54 -8.47 6.40
N TYR A 155 0.33 -9.00 5.53
CA TYR A 155 0.59 -10.44 5.49
C TYR A 155 1.94 -10.77 4.85
N VAL A 156 2.43 -11.97 5.18
CA VAL A 156 3.46 -12.69 4.43
C VAL A 156 2.85 -13.99 3.93
N ARG A 157 2.88 -14.22 2.61
CA ARG A 157 2.31 -15.41 1.96
C ARG A 157 3.33 -16.04 1.02
N ARG A 158 3.45 -17.37 1.10
CA ARG A 158 4.23 -18.16 0.14
C ARG A 158 3.33 -18.68 -0.97
N LEU A 159 3.68 -18.38 -2.21
CA LEU A 159 2.95 -18.81 -3.40
C LEU A 159 3.79 -19.79 -4.22
N ASP A 160 3.19 -20.90 -4.64
CA ASP A 160 3.83 -21.86 -5.56
C ASP A 160 3.70 -21.35 -7.00
N ILE A 161 4.85 -21.19 -7.67
CA ILE A 161 4.90 -20.63 -9.03
C ILE A 161 4.38 -21.61 -10.09
N LEU A 162 4.26 -22.90 -9.76
CA LEU A 162 3.78 -23.93 -10.69
C LEU A 162 2.26 -24.04 -10.73
N SER A 163 1.58 -23.57 -9.68
CA SER A 163 0.11 -23.66 -9.57
C SER A 163 -0.60 -22.33 -9.77
N ILE A 164 0.09 -21.20 -9.66
CA ILE A 164 -0.52 -19.89 -9.77
C ILE A 164 -0.79 -19.49 -11.21
N THR A 165 -1.98 -18.94 -11.47
CA THR A 165 -2.33 -18.39 -12.78
C THR A 165 -1.90 -16.91 -12.90
N PRO A 166 -1.67 -16.39 -14.13
CA PRO A 166 -1.41 -14.97 -14.32
C PRO A 166 -2.53 -14.06 -13.81
N GLU A 167 -3.78 -14.51 -13.85
CA GLU A 167 -4.93 -13.72 -13.37
C GLU A 167 -4.91 -13.60 -11.84
N GLU A 168 -4.68 -14.70 -11.12
CA GLU A 168 -4.51 -14.69 -9.67
C GLU A 168 -3.33 -13.81 -9.26
N LEU A 169 -2.18 -13.95 -9.94
CA LEU A 169 -1.00 -13.13 -9.66
C LEU A 169 -1.33 -11.62 -9.82
N ASN A 170 -2.01 -11.24 -10.90
CA ASN A 170 -2.37 -9.85 -11.17
C ASN A 170 -3.61 -9.35 -10.39
N SER A 171 -4.16 -10.15 -9.49
CA SER A 171 -5.28 -9.72 -8.64
C SER A 171 -4.83 -8.68 -7.60
N PRO A 172 -5.74 -7.80 -7.11
CA PRO A 172 -5.44 -6.86 -6.03
C PRO A 172 -4.89 -7.54 -4.76
N GLU A 173 -5.25 -8.82 -4.58
CA GLU A 173 -4.78 -9.66 -3.49
C GLU A 173 -3.27 -9.97 -3.54
N ILE A 174 -2.56 -9.79 -4.67
CA ILE A 174 -1.14 -10.14 -4.82
C ILE A 174 -0.28 -8.98 -5.38
N VAL A 175 -0.28 -8.74 -6.70
CA VAL A 175 0.47 -7.61 -7.31
C VAL A 175 -0.41 -6.65 -8.10
N GLY A 176 -1.71 -6.94 -8.21
CA GLY A 176 -2.68 -6.05 -8.84
C GLY A 176 -2.85 -4.71 -8.12
N ARG A 177 -3.47 -3.77 -8.83
CA ARG A 177 -3.78 -2.43 -8.30
C ARG A 177 -4.84 -2.52 -7.21
N THR A 178 -4.58 -1.84 -6.10
CA THR A 178 -5.49 -1.64 -4.96
C THR A 178 -6.19 -0.28 -5.04
N ASP A 179 -7.21 -0.09 -4.21
CA ASP A 179 -7.93 1.18 -4.00
C ASP A 179 -7.38 2.00 -2.81
N TYR A 180 -6.40 1.46 -2.09
CA TYR A 180 -5.59 2.13 -1.07
C TYR A 180 -4.10 2.11 -1.44
N PRO A 181 -3.24 2.93 -0.81
CA PRO A 181 -1.79 2.90 -1.02
C PRO A 181 -1.17 1.63 -0.40
N ALA A 182 -0.88 0.66 -1.26
CA ALA A 182 -0.31 -0.63 -0.89
C ALA A 182 1.15 -0.75 -1.36
N LEU A 183 1.89 -1.61 -0.68
CA LEU A 183 3.22 -2.07 -1.07
C LEU A 183 3.19 -3.60 -1.21
N THR A 184 3.72 -4.15 -2.31
CA THR A 184 4.04 -5.57 -2.43
C THR A 184 5.55 -5.74 -2.62
N LEU A 185 6.21 -6.48 -1.73
CA LEU A 185 7.58 -6.95 -1.94
C LEU A 185 7.57 -8.44 -2.30
N VAL A 186 8.34 -8.78 -3.32
CA VAL A 186 8.41 -10.14 -3.88
C VAL A 186 9.84 -10.67 -3.79
N THR A 187 10.01 -11.88 -3.28
CA THR A 187 11.31 -12.58 -3.32
C THR A 187 11.17 -14.05 -3.68
N CYS A 188 12.29 -14.66 -4.09
CA CYS A 188 12.38 -16.10 -4.27
C CYS A 188 12.20 -16.81 -2.92
N GLY A 189 11.45 -17.91 -2.90
CA GLY A 189 11.20 -18.67 -1.67
C GLY A 189 10.94 -20.15 -1.92
N GLY A 190 10.70 -20.89 -0.84
CA GLY A 190 10.37 -22.32 -0.93
C GLY A 190 11.55 -23.22 -1.29
N GLU A 191 11.25 -24.33 -1.97
CA GLU A 191 12.26 -25.32 -2.38
C GLU A 191 13.04 -24.85 -3.61
N PHE A 192 14.36 -25.01 -3.57
CA PHE A 192 15.24 -24.81 -4.71
C PHE A 192 15.50 -26.16 -5.39
N ASN A 193 15.11 -26.29 -6.66
CA ASN A 193 15.22 -27.56 -7.39
C ASN A 193 16.58 -27.78 -8.07
N GLY A 194 17.55 -26.87 -7.88
CA GLY A 194 18.83 -26.86 -8.58
C GLY A 194 18.95 -25.77 -9.64
N ASP A 195 17.82 -25.27 -10.14
CA ASP A 195 17.75 -24.22 -11.18
C ASP A 195 16.97 -22.99 -10.70
N VAL A 196 15.82 -23.19 -10.04
CA VAL A 196 14.93 -22.11 -9.62
C VAL A 196 14.26 -22.42 -8.28
N TYR A 197 13.91 -21.36 -7.56
CA TYR A 197 13.00 -21.41 -6.44
C TYR A 197 11.57 -21.66 -6.91
N LEU A 198 10.95 -22.72 -6.40
CA LEU A 198 9.59 -23.13 -6.76
C LEU A 198 8.49 -22.29 -6.09
N SER A 199 8.86 -21.31 -5.27
CA SER A 199 7.89 -20.42 -4.66
C SER A 199 8.35 -18.97 -4.71
N ARG A 200 7.41 -18.07 -4.45
CA ARG A 200 7.67 -16.67 -4.14
C ARG A 200 7.10 -16.35 -2.78
N ASP A 201 7.87 -15.64 -1.97
CA ASP A 201 7.35 -15.02 -0.76
C ASP A 201 6.86 -13.62 -1.13
N ILE A 202 5.61 -13.35 -0.77
CA ILE A 202 4.87 -12.11 -1.03
C ILE A 202 4.62 -11.44 0.30
N ILE A 203 5.11 -10.22 0.42
CA ILE A 203 4.95 -9.37 1.60
C ILE A 203 4.08 -8.20 1.18
N ARG A 204 2.88 -8.14 1.74
CA ARG A 204 1.93 -7.05 1.52
C ARG A 204 2.03 -6.08 2.69
N GLY A 205 2.10 -4.79 2.39
CA GLY A 205 1.96 -3.73 3.37
C GLY A 205 0.92 -2.69 2.95
N ARG A 206 0.35 -2.03 3.96
CA ARG A 206 -0.56 -0.88 3.82
C ARG A 206 0.11 0.35 4.38
N LEU A 207 -0.03 1.50 3.72
CA LEU A 207 0.50 2.76 4.21
C LEU A 207 -0.17 3.14 5.55
N VAL A 208 0.66 3.41 6.56
CA VAL A 208 0.20 3.81 7.90
C VAL A 208 0.71 5.19 8.33
N SER A 209 1.77 5.75 7.73
CA SER A 209 2.14 7.15 7.99
C SER A 209 3.00 7.75 6.89
N VAL A 210 3.03 9.09 6.81
CA VAL A 210 3.91 9.83 5.89
C VAL A 210 4.67 10.90 6.67
N ARG A 211 6.00 10.80 6.66
CA ARG A 211 6.88 11.79 7.28
C ARG A 211 7.42 12.70 6.16
N GLY A 212 7.08 13.99 6.20
CA GLY A 212 7.50 14.98 5.21
C GLY A 212 9.00 15.31 5.29
N ALA A 213 9.53 15.84 4.19
CA ALA A 213 10.95 16.21 4.06
C ALA A 213 11.40 17.33 5.01
N ASP A 214 10.46 18.14 5.51
CA ASP A 214 10.66 19.21 6.49
C ASP A 214 10.54 18.74 7.94
N GLY A 215 10.36 17.44 8.17
CA GLY A 215 10.10 16.86 9.48
C GLY A 215 8.64 17.00 9.94
N SER A 216 7.75 17.51 9.09
CA SER A 216 6.31 17.48 9.34
C SER A 216 5.80 16.06 9.15
N SER A 217 5.47 15.37 10.24
CA SER A 217 4.72 14.11 10.17
C SER A 217 3.26 14.45 9.89
N SER A 218 2.79 14.17 8.67
CA SER A 218 1.37 13.92 8.50
C SER A 218 1.20 12.46 8.86
N ASP A 219 0.81 12.19 10.11
CA ASP A 219 0.33 10.87 10.45
C ASP A 219 -0.86 10.59 9.54
N THR A 220 -0.60 9.87 8.44
CA THR A 220 -1.64 9.18 7.65
C THR A 220 -2.19 7.99 8.43
N ALA A 221 -1.70 7.78 9.67
CA ALA A 221 -2.43 7.12 10.71
C ALA A 221 -3.52 8.09 11.18
N SER A 222 -4.65 8.04 10.50
CA SER A 222 -5.88 7.98 11.27
C SER A 222 -5.65 6.90 12.32
N ASP A 223 -5.54 7.32 13.58
CA ASP A 223 -5.41 6.47 14.75
C ASP A 223 -6.37 5.27 14.62
N THR A 224 -5.81 4.16 14.20
CA THR A 224 -6.46 2.85 14.19
C THR A 224 -5.38 1.89 14.63
N SER A 225 -5.26 1.80 15.95
CA SER A 225 -4.86 0.56 16.60
C SER A 225 -5.41 -0.63 15.81
N LEU A 226 -4.52 -1.59 15.57
CA LEU A 226 -4.70 -2.84 14.83
C LEU A 226 -5.70 -3.80 15.48
N ASP A 227 -6.89 -3.32 15.84
CA ASP A 227 -7.98 -4.09 16.40
C ASP A 227 -9.30 -3.55 15.82
N ASP A 228 -9.54 -3.67 14.50
CA ASP A 228 -10.91 -3.65 13.99
C ASP A 228 -11.06 -4.03 12.52
N VAL A 229 -11.51 -5.26 12.28
CA VAL A 229 -11.99 -5.70 10.97
C VAL A 229 -13.43 -5.20 10.80
N GLY A 230 -13.58 -3.95 10.34
CA GLY A 230 -14.89 -3.34 10.19
C GLY A 230 -14.94 -2.18 9.20
N ALA A 231 -16.07 -1.98 8.51
CA ALA A 231 -16.23 -0.94 7.49
C ALA A 231 -16.22 0.51 8.01
N PHE A 232 -16.14 0.70 9.32
CA PHE A 232 -16.14 2.00 9.99
C PHE A 232 -15.01 2.06 11.03
N ALA A 233 -14.47 3.25 11.28
CA ALA A 233 -13.57 3.47 12.41
C ALA A 233 -14.34 4.08 13.59
N VAL A 234 -13.97 3.75 14.82
CA VAL A 234 -14.54 4.38 16.01
C VAL A 234 -14.19 5.88 16.03
N GLU A 235 -15.07 6.71 16.58
CA GLU A 235 -15.05 8.18 16.56
C GLU A 235 -15.23 8.81 15.16
N THR A 236 -15.72 8.06 14.18
CA THR A 236 -16.06 8.61 12.85
C THR A 236 -17.54 8.88 12.67
N GLU A 237 -17.88 9.84 11.81
CA GLU A 237 -19.25 10.07 11.39
C GLU A 237 -19.65 9.05 10.32
N ALA A 238 -20.89 8.58 10.40
CA ALA A 238 -21.54 7.78 9.38
C ALA A 238 -22.96 8.31 9.15
N THR A 239 -23.56 7.91 8.03
CA THR A 239 -24.92 8.28 7.67
C THR A 239 -25.78 7.05 7.48
N VAL A 240 -27.00 7.06 8.01
CA VAL A 240 -27.99 6.01 7.75
C VAL A 240 -28.46 6.09 6.31
N ASN A 241 -28.43 4.98 5.58
CA ASN A 241 -28.65 4.96 4.11
C ASN A 241 -30.10 4.66 3.67
N THR A 242 -31.00 4.35 4.61
CA THR A 242 -32.40 4.00 4.32
C THR A 242 -33.34 4.39 5.47
N ASP A 243 -34.65 4.45 5.21
CA ASP A 243 -35.66 4.82 6.20
C ASP A 243 -36.10 3.66 7.09
N GLY A 244 -36.44 3.95 8.35
CA GLY A 244 -37.03 2.97 9.28
C GLY A 244 -36.04 1.94 9.85
N VAL A 245 -34.75 2.28 9.95
CA VAL A 245 -33.72 1.38 10.47
C VAL A 245 -33.81 1.31 11.99
N ASN A 246 -33.87 0.11 12.56
CA ASN A 246 -33.92 -0.05 14.01
C ASN A 246 -32.54 0.15 14.64
N LEU A 247 -32.44 1.12 15.57
CA LEU A 247 -31.36 1.21 16.53
C LEU A 247 -31.71 0.33 17.74
N ARG A 248 -30.82 -0.57 18.14
CA ARG A 248 -31.12 -1.61 19.14
C ARG A 248 -30.29 -1.48 20.41
N SER A 249 -30.76 -2.07 21.52
CA SER A 249 -30.05 -2.00 22.80
C SER A 249 -28.80 -2.89 22.86
N GLU A 250 -28.77 -3.96 22.07
CA GLU A 250 -27.63 -4.89 21.93
C GLU A 250 -27.46 -5.26 20.45
N ALA A 251 -26.26 -5.73 20.09
CA ALA A 251 -25.86 -6.22 18.77
C ALA A 251 -26.58 -7.52 18.35
N THR A 252 -27.92 -7.59 18.40
CA THR A 252 -28.69 -8.74 17.92
C THR A 252 -29.99 -8.29 17.30
N THR A 253 -30.58 -9.11 16.43
CA THR A 253 -31.89 -8.85 15.82
C THR A 253 -33.06 -9.07 16.78
N SER A 254 -32.80 -9.68 17.94
CA SER A 254 -33.80 -10.05 18.95
C SER A 254 -33.88 -9.10 20.14
N SER A 255 -32.91 -8.19 20.28
CA SER A 255 -32.87 -7.19 21.35
C SER A 255 -33.93 -6.10 21.17
N ASP A 256 -34.17 -5.33 22.24
CA ASP A 256 -35.13 -4.23 22.24
C ASP A 256 -34.72 -3.14 21.24
N VAL A 257 -35.71 -2.56 20.55
CA VAL A 257 -35.50 -1.42 19.67
C VAL A 257 -35.52 -0.15 20.52
N VAL A 258 -34.40 0.56 20.54
CA VAL A 258 -34.23 1.86 21.22
C VAL A 258 -35.02 2.93 20.46
N THR A 259 -34.81 3.02 19.14
CA THR A 259 -35.53 3.94 18.25
C THR A 259 -35.42 3.50 16.79
N GLN A 260 -36.06 4.23 15.87
CA GLN A 260 -35.88 4.08 14.44
C GLN A 260 -35.24 5.32 13.82
N LEU A 261 -34.29 5.10 12.93
CA LEU A 261 -33.54 6.12 12.21
C LEU A 261 -33.98 6.17 10.75
N ASN A 262 -33.88 7.35 10.15
CA ASN A 262 -34.24 7.57 8.75
C ASN A 262 -33.01 7.84 7.89
N ASN A 263 -33.17 7.73 6.57
CA ASN A 263 -32.11 8.01 5.63
C ASN A 263 -31.58 9.45 5.82
N GLY A 264 -30.25 9.60 5.77
CA GLY A 264 -29.58 10.87 6.00
C GLY A 264 -29.37 11.23 7.47
N THR A 265 -29.74 10.36 8.42
CA THR A 265 -29.44 10.60 9.84
C THR A 265 -27.94 10.44 10.06
N ALA A 266 -27.28 11.50 10.53
CA ALA A 266 -25.88 11.48 10.93
C ALA A 266 -25.74 10.80 12.29
N VAL A 267 -24.73 9.94 12.42
CA VAL A 267 -24.44 9.16 13.61
C VAL A 267 -22.93 9.14 13.83
N THR A 268 -22.48 9.07 15.08
CA THR A 268 -21.07 8.85 15.40
C THR A 268 -20.86 7.39 15.76
N ILE A 269 -19.88 6.73 15.17
CA ILE A 269 -19.50 5.36 15.53
C ILE A 269 -18.71 5.41 16.84
N ILE A 270 -19.19 4.72 17.88
CA ILE A 270 -18.57 4.73 19.22
C ILE A 270 -18.08 3.34 19.67
N GLY A 271 -18.31 2.30 18.89
CA GLY A 271 -17.83 0.93 19.16
C GLY A 271 -18.30 -0.10 18.12
N GLY A 272 -17.82 -1.33 18.25
CA GLY A 272 -18.00 -2.39 17.24
C GLY A 272 -16.71 -2.68 16.45
N PRO A 273 -16.75 -3.59 15.44
CA PRO A 273 -17.90 -4.38 15.10
C PRO A 273 -18.06 -5.61 15.98
N ASP A 274 -19.32 -5.92 16.28
CA ASP A 274 -19.72 -7.21 16.85
C ASP A 274 -20.41 -8.06 15.79
N GLU A 275 -20.02 -9.34 15.68
CA GLU A 275 -20.70 -10.29 14.78
C GLU A 275 -21.79 -11.07 15.52
N ALA A 276 -23.04 -10.91 15.07
CA ALA A 276 -24.18 -11.60 15.65
C ALA A 276 -25.37 -11.68 14.69
N ASP A 277 -26.12 -12.78 14.75
CA ASP A 277 -27.26 -13.07 13.87
C ASP A 277 -26.94 -12.97 12.36
N GLY A 278 -25.67 -13.13 11.99
CA GLY A 278 -25.20 -13.01 10.60
C GLY A 278 -25.03 -11.58 10.10
N PHE A 279 -25.05 -10.59 11.00
CA PHE A 279 -24.78 -9.18 10.70
C PHE A 279 -23.54 -8.69 11.45
N THR A 280 -22.86 -7.73 10.84
CA THR A 280 -21.83 -6.91 11.48
C THR A 280 -22.50 -5.71 12.13
N TRP A 281 -22.40 -5.58 13.45
CA TRP A 281 -23.07 -4.55 14.23
C TRP A 281 -22.12 -3.47 14.70
N TRP A 282 -22.56 -2.22 14.62
CA TRP A 282 -21.83 -1.06 15.09
C TRP A 282 -22.59 -0.37 16.21
N GLN A 283 -21.89 0.00 17.27
CA GLN A 283 -22.42 0.85 18.31
C GLN A 283 -22.26 2.31 17.87
N ILE A 284 -23.36 3.06 17.94
CA ILE A 284 -23.41 4.45 17.51
C ILE A 284 -23.97 5.37 18.60
N GLU A 285 -23.66 6.65 18.48
CA GLU A 285 -24.23 7.75 19.25
C GLU A 285 -24.94 8.74 18.32
N LEU A 286 -26.17 9.12 18.68
CA LEU A 286 -26.93 10.19 18.02
C LEU A 286 -26.58 11.56 18.61
N GLU A 287 -26.90 12.64 17.90
CA GLU A 287 -26.67 14.03 18.36
C GLU A 287 -27.31 14.33 19.74
N ASP A 288 -28.40 13.63 20.10
CA ASP A 288 -29.07 13.79 21.39
C ASP A 288 -28.45 12.96 22.54
N GLY A 289 -27.34 12.24 22.27
CA GLY A 289 -26.63 11.37 23.21
C GLY A 289 -27.24 9.97 23.36
N THR A 290 -28.26 9.62 22.56
CA THR A 290 -28.82 8.26 22.56
C THR A 290 -27.83 7.31 21.91
N THR A 291 -27.52 6.20 22.59
CA THR A 291 -26.63 5.16 22.08
C THR A 291 -27.38 3.86 21.77
N GLY A 292 -26.84 3.09 20.82
CA GLY A 292 -27.37 1.78 20.48
C GLY A 292 -26.62 1.10 19.33
N TRP A 293 -27.09 -0.05 18.90
CA TRP A 293 -26.47 -0.90 17.89
C TRP A 293 -27.26 -0.93 16.58
N ILE A 294 -26.57 -0.78 15.47
CA ILE A 294 -27.12 -0.78 14.11
C ILE A 294 -26.29 -1.69 13.21
N ALA A 295 -26.91 -2.37 12.24
CA ALA A 295 -26.18 -3.24 11.31
C ALA A 295 -25.44 -2.41 10.24
N GLN A 296 -24.22 -2.83 9.91
CA GLN A 296 -23.30 -2.17 8.98
C GLN A 296 -23.93 -1.86 7.62
N ASP A 297 -24.77 -2.76 7.11
CA ASP A 297 -25.44 -2.62 5.80
C ASP A 297 -26.32 -1.36 5.69
N PHE A 298 -26.71 -0.77 6.82
CA PHE A 298 -27.53 0.44 6.89
C PHE A 298 -26.74 1.72 7.11
N LEU A 299 -25.42 1.64 7.19
CA LEU A 299 -24.51 2.76 7.35
C LEU A 299 -23.72 3.02 6.07
N THR A 300 -23.42 4.27 5.81
CA THR A 300 -22.45 4.72 4.80
C THR A 300 -21.48 5.70 5.45
N PRO A 301 -20.18 5.65 5.11
CA PRO A 301 -19.23 6.68 5.52
C PRO A 301 -19.66 8.08 5.04
#